data_AF-A0A536PNV6-F1
#
_entry.id   AF-A0A536PNV6-F1
#
_cell.length_a   1.000
_cell.length_b   1.000
_cell.length_c   1.000
_cell.angle_alpha   90.00
_cell.angle_beta   90.00
_cell.angle_gamma   90.00
#
_symmetry.space_group_name_H-M   'P 1'
#
loop_
_entity.id
_entity.type
_entity.pdbx_description
1 polymer ?
#
loop_
_entity_poly.entity_id
_entity_poly.type
_entity_poly.pdbx_seq_one_letter_code
_entity_poly.pdbx_strand_id
1 'polypeptide(L)'
;MTDTSAIVTNQKWLPNDTATVTTAGGTAVSGTVTFSLYENGDCSGTAKATFTDSSAPFETNNTTVYTSSLTISWKAHFEPNNGIAASDSTCEVSTLTINNNHP
;
A
#
# COMPACT_ATOMS: atom_id res chain seq x y z
N MET A 1 -42.93 27.91 4.81
CA MET A 1 -41.89 27.16 5.55
C MET A 1 -40.65 27.16 4.67
N THR A 2 -39.52 27.64 5.17
CA THR A 2 -38.23 27.53 4.48
C THR A 2 -37.37 26.58 5.29
N ASP A 3 -37.14 25.39 4.73
CA ASP A 3 -36.23 24.43 5.34
C ASP A 3 -34.78 24.84 5.04
N THR A 4 -33.90 24.59 6.00
CA THR A 4 -32.46 24.83 5.86
C THR A 4 -31.73 23.51 6.00
N SER A 5 -30.81 23.20 5.08
CA SER A 5 -29.92 22.05 5.16
C SER A 5 -28.53 22.45 5.65
N ALA A 6 -27.82 21.50 6.27
CA ALA A 6 -26.42 21.61 6.63
C ALA A 6 -25.64 20.39 6.11
N ILE A 7 -24.35 20.55 5.83
CA ILE A 7 -23.45 19.51 5.31
C ILE A 7 -22.10 19.56 6.03
N VAL A 8 -21.54 18.38 6.34
CA VAL A 8 -20.17 18.19 6.87
C VAL A 8 -19.50 17.13 5.99
N THR A 9 -18.20 17.27 5.72
CA THR A 9 -17.42 16.31 4.94
C THR A 9 -16.31 15.71 5.81
N ASN A 10 -15.74 14.56 5.45
CA ASN A 10 -14.52 14.04 6.08
C ASN A 10 -13.66 13.40 4.99
N GLN A 11 -12.34 13.59 5.06
CA GLN A 11 -11.42 12.97 4.11
C GLN A 11 -11.29 11.46 4.34
N LYS A 12 -11.21 10.71 3.25
CA LYS A 12 -11.02 9.25 3.25
C LYS A 12 -9.96 8.89 2.20
N TRP A 13 -8.89 8.20 2.62
CA TRP A 13 -7.72 7.92 1.77
C TRP A 13 -7.56 6.42 1.49
N LEU A 14 -7.17 6.11 0.25
CA LEU A 14 -6.84 4.77 -0.23
C LEU A 14 -5.31 4.70 -0.40
N PRO A 15 -4.58 4.00 0.48
CA PRO A 15 -3.14 3.89 0.35
C PRO A 15 -2.79 3.01 -0.85
N ASN A 16 -1.80 3.43 -1.62
CA ASN A 16 -1.21 2.69 -2.73
C ASN A 16 0.32 2.76 -2.60
N ASP A 17 1.00 1.78 -3.18
CA ASP A 17 2.45 1.61 -3.13
C ASP A 17 2.99 1.10 -4.47
N THR A 18 4.29 1.27 -4.71
CA THR A 18 5.00 0.87 -5.92
C THR A 18 6.31 0.18 -5.58
N ALA A 19 6.68 -0.88 -6.28
CA ALA A 19 7.93 -1.59 -6.07
C ALA A 19 8.77 -1.66 -7.35
N THR A 20 10.07 -1.39 -7.20
CA THR A 20 11.08 -1.66 -8.23
C THR A 20 11.91 -2.86 -7.82
N VAL A 21 11.92 -3.90 -8.65
CA VAL A 21 12.77 -5.08 -8.47
C VAL A 21 13.95 -4.99 -9.43
N THR A 22 15.15 -5.27 -8.93
CA THR A 22 16.37 -5.34 -9.76
C THR A 22 17.06 -6.68 -9.52
N THR A 23 17.74 -7.20 -10.54
CA THR A 23 18.45 -8.48 -10.49
C THR A 23 19.94 -8.25 -10.72
N ALA A 24 20.79 -8.86 -9.89
CA ALA A 24 22.22 -8.87 -10.12
C ALA A 24 22.53 -9.86 -11.25
N GLY A 25 23.10 -9.39 -12.36
CA GLY A 25 23.45 -10.23 -13.53
C GLY A 25 22.60 -10.00 -14.78
N GLY A 26 21.64 -9.06 -14.75
CA GLY A 26 20.91 -8.63 -15.95
C GLY A 26 19.78 -9.56 -16.41
N THR A 27 19.47 -10.61 -15.65
CA THR A 27 18.31 -11.46 -15.91
C THR A 27 17.03 -10.62 -15.86
N ALA A 28 16.17 -10.74 -16.87
CA ALA A 28 14.90 -10.02 -16.89
C ALA A 28 14.07 -10.34 -15.63
N VAL A 29 13.50 -9.30 -15.03
CA VAL A 29 12.60 -9.44 -13.88
C VAL A 29 11.32 -10.12 -14.35
N SER A 30 10.99 -11.26 -13.75
CA SER A 30 9.78 -12.01 -14.02
C SER A 30 9.33 -12.72 -12.74
N GLY A 31 8.10 -12.44 -12.32
CA GLY A 31 7.56 -12.89 -11.04
C GLY A 31 6.42 -12.01 -10.60
N THR A 32 6.00 -12.18 -9.35
CA THR A 32 4.88 -11.45 -8.75
C THR A 32 5.38 -10.72 -7.51
N VAL A 33 5.01 -9.45 -7.36
CA VAL A 33 5.16 -8.71 -6.10
C VAL A 33 3.85 -8.78 -5.33
N THR A 34 3.92 -9.19 -4.06
CA THR A 34 2.83 -9.10 -3.09
C THR A 34 3.11 -7.96 -2.13
N PHE A 35 2.27 -6.93 -2.13
CA PHE A 35 2.30 -5.81 -1.20
C PHE A 35 1.38 -6.10 -0.02
N SER A 36 1.89 -5.96 1.21
CA SER A 36 1.12 -6.10 2.45
C SER A 36 1.03 -4.75 3.14
N LEU A 37 -0.20 -4.27 3.34
CA LEU A 37 -0.52 -3.05 4.09
C LEU A 37 -0.77 -3.39 5.55
N TYR A 38 -0.17 -2.63 6.46
CA TYR A 38 -0.41 -2.72 7.90
C TYR A 38 -0.88 -1.37 8.44
N GLU A 39 -1.79 -1.38 9.41
CA GLU A 39 -2.23 -0.18 10.13
C GLU A 39 -1.35 0.07 11.38
N ASN A 40 -0.02 -0.08 11.21
CA ASN A 40 1.01 0.19 12.21
C ASN A 40 2.27 0.76 11.52
N GLY A 41 3.38 0.90 12.25
CA GLY A 41 4.64 1.44 11.73
C GLY A 41 5.78 0.44 11.69
N ASP A 42 5.50 -0.86 11.79
CA ASP A 42 6.54 -1.88 11.96
C ASP A 42 6.29 -3.18 11.15
N CYS A 43 5.25 -3.20 10.32
CA CYS A 43 4.88 -4.34 9.48
C CYS A 43 4.67 -5.64 10.27
N SER A 44 4.31 -5.53 11.55
CA SER A 44 4.06 -6.68 12.42
C SER A 44 2.58 -7.08 12.41
N GLY A 45 2.32 -8.32 12.83
CA GLY A 45 0.97 -8.85 12.96
C GLY A 45 0.29 -9.16 11.63
N THR A 46 -1.04 -9.10 11.62
CA THR A 46 -1.86 -9.40 10.45
C THR A 46 -1.95 -8.20 9.53
N ALA A 47 -1.63 -8.38 8.25
CA ALA A 47 -1.83 -7.34 7.24
C ALA A 47 -3.32 -6.97 7.15
N LYS A 48 -3.59 -5.67 7.07
CA LYS A 48 -4.92 -5.12 6.81
C LYS A 48 -5.44 -5.54 5.44
N ALA A 49 -4.55 -5.54 4.44
CA ALA A 49 -4.84 -5.96 3.08
C ALA A 49 -3.56 -6.40 2.37
N THR A 50 -3.73 -7.22 1.33
CA THR A 50 -2.66 -7.64 0.43
C THR A 50 -3.05 -7.37 -1.01
N PHE A 51 -2.10 -6.92 -1.81
CA PHE A 51 -2.27 -6.65 -3.25
C PHE A 51 -1.16 -7.36 -4.01
N THR A 52 -1.46 -7.83 -5.22
CA THR A 52 -0.47 -8.53 -6.05
C THR A 52 -0.40 -7.93 -7.43
N ASP A 53 0.80 -7.81 -7.96
CA ASP A 53 1.05 -7.42 -9.34
C ASP A 53 2.16 -8.29 -9.94
N SER A 54 1.99 -8.69 -11.20
CA SER A 54 2.93 -9.53 -11.94
C SER A 54 3.49 -8.85 -13.20
N SER A 55 3.24 -7.55 -13.37
CA SER A 55 3.71 -6.76 -14.51
C SER A 55 4.54 -5.58 -14.04
N ALA A 56 5.85 -5.58 -14.31
CA ALA A 56 6.69 -4.42 -13.99
C ALA A 56 6.31 -3.19 -14.86
N PRO A 57 6.32 -1.95 -14.31
CA PRO A 57 6.58 -1.61 -12.90
C PRO A 57 5.46 -2.11 -11.99
N PHE A 58 5.82 -2.68 -10.84
CA PHE A 58 4.85 -3.32 -9.94
C PHE A 58 4.18 -2.27 -9.07
N GLU A 59 2.85 -2.23 -9.09
CA GLU A 59 2.09 -1.22 -8.37
C GLU A 59 0.81 -1.81 -7.77
N THR A 60 0.35 -1.25 -6.65
CA THR A 60 -0.98 -1.56 -6.13
C THR A 60 -2.06 -0.82 -6.92
N ASN A 61 -3.22 -1.45 -7.15
CA ASN A 61 -4.42 -0.79 -7.68
C ASN A 61 -5.56 -0.83 -6.63
N ASN A 62 -5.31 -0.21 -5.49
CA ASN A 62 -6.26 -0.18 -4.38
C ASN A 62 -7.34 0.89 -4.62
N THR A 63 -8.58 0.42 -4.78
CA THR A 63 -9.77 1.28 -4.95
C THR A 63 -10.80 1.14 -3.82
N THR A 64 -10.60 0.20 -2.89
CA THR A 64 -11.64 -0.21 -1.93
C THR A 64 -11.17 -0.28 -0.48
N VAL A 65 -9.87 -0.42 -0.23
CA VAL A 65 -9.30 -0.55 1.13
C VAL A 65 -8.90 0.82 1.64
N TYR A 66 -9.62 1.31 2.63
CA TYR A 66 -9.29 2.55 3.32
C TYR A 66 -8.57 2.24 4.63
N THR A 67 -7.69 3.14 5.05
CA THR A 67 -7.10 3.13 6.38
C THR A 67 -7.82 4.12 7.28
N SER A 68 -8.09 3.72 8.52
CA SER A 68 -8.45 4.66 9.60
C SER A 68 -7.24 5.09 10.42
N SER A 69 -6.11 4.38 10.28
CA SER A 69 -4.86 4.75 10.92
C SER A 69 -4.15 5.87 10.17
N LEU A 70 -3.58 6.80 10.94
CA LEU A 70 -2.68 7.84 10.46
C LEU A 70 -1.22 7.36 10.37
N THR A 71 -0.94 6.14 10.80
CA THR A 71 0.36 5.48 10.63
C THR A 71 0.12 4.12 10.01
N ILE A 72 0.65 3.96 8.80
CA ILE A 72 0.59 2.71 8.05
C ILE A 72 2.00 2.30 7.67
N SER A 73 2.17 1.02 7.38
CA SER A 73 3.42 0.51 6.86
C SER A 73 3.18 -0.51 5.76
N TRP A 74 4.14 -0.60 4.84
CA TRP A 74 4.12 -1.49 3.70
C TRP A 74 5.31 -2.44 3.73
N LYS A 75 5.05 -3.69 3.35
CA LYS A 75 6.09 -4.67 3.05
C LYS A 75 5.77 -5.37 1.75
N ALA A 76 6.72 -5.36 0.82
CA ALA A 76 6.61 -6.04 -0.46
C ALA A 76 7.43 -7.34 -0.45
N HIS A 77 6.87 -8.39 -1.02
CA HIS A 77 7.54 -9.67 -1.25
C HIS A 77 7.54 -9.96 -2.74
N PHE A 78 8.72 -10.13 -3.33
CA PHE A 78 8.86 -10.54 -4.73
C PHE A 78 9.13 -12.04 -4.81
N GLU A 79 8.22 -12.76 -5.45
CA GLU A 79 8.34 -14.18 -5.76
C GLU A 79 8.66 -14.36 -7.26
N PRO A 80 9.91 -14.67 -7.62
CA PRO A 80 10.33 -14.88 -9.01
C PRO A 80 9.84 -16.21 -9.58
N ASN A 81 9.67 -16.27 -10.91
CA ASN A 81 9.27 -17.50 -11.62
C ASN A 81 10.36 -18.03 -12.56
N ASN A 82 11.58 -17.50 -12.46
CA ASN A 82 12.69 -17.74 -13.39
C ASN A 82 13.99 -18.19 -12.71
N GLY A 83 13.88 -18.80 -11.52
CA GLY A 83 15.03 -19.39 -10.81
C GLY A 83 15.94 -18.40 -10.09
N ILE A 84 15.56 -17.13 -10.02
CA ILE A 84 16.18 -16.13 -9.12
C ILE A 84 15.66 -16.39 -7.69
N ALA A 85 16.40 -15.95 -6.67
CA ALA A 85 15.92 -16.02 -5.29
C ALA A 85 14.83 -14.97 -5.01
N ALA A 86 13.82 -15.36 -4.21
CA ALA A 86 12.83 -14.42 -3.69
C ALA A 86 13.48 -13.36 -2.78
N SER A 87 12.80 -12.23 -2.63
CA SER A 87 13.30 -11.11 -1.81
C SER A 87 12.16 -10.33 -1.17
N ASP A 88 12.42 -9.82 0.04
CA ASP A 88 11.53 -8.92 0.75
C ASP A 88 12.07 -7.50 0.77
N SER A 89 11.18 -6.51 0.74
CA SER A 89 11.52 -5.14 1.07
C SER A 89 11.76 -4.99 2.57
N THR A 90 12.42 -3.89 2.95
CA THR A 90 12.31 -3.36 4.31
C THR A 90 10.87 -2.95 4.60
N CYS A 91 10.53 -2.83 5.89
CA CYS A 91 9.26 -2.21 6.28
C CYS A 91 9.31 -0.71 5.98
N GLU A 92 8.48 -0.24 5.07
CA GLU A 92 8.32 1.17 4.74
C GLU A 92 7.21 1.77 5.58
N VAL A 93 7.43 2.94 6.19
CA VAL A 93 6.46 3.58 7.09
C VAL A 93 5.97 4.89 6.49
N SER A 94 4.65 5.09 6.53
CA SER A 94 3.98 6.32 6.13
C SER A 94 3.18 6.90 7.29
N THR A 95 3.40 8.17 7.58
CA THR A 95 2.61 8.94 8.56
C THR A 95 1.79 10.02 7.85
N LEU A 96 0.48 9.96 8.02
CA LEU A 96 -0.48 10.88 7.43
C LEU A 96 -0.91 11.94 8.47
N THR A 97 -1.07 13.17 8.01
CA THR A 97 -1.80 14.19 8.79
C THR A 97 -3.08 14.51 8.05
N ILE A 98 -4.22 14.14 8.63
CA ILE A 98 -5.54 14.41 8.07
C ILE A 98 -6.20 15.51 8.91
N ASN A 99 -6.49 16.64 8.29
CA ASN A 99 -7.18 17.75 8.94
C ASN A 99 -8.65 17.80 8.48
N ASN A 100 -9.54 17.22 9.30
CA ASN A 100 -10.99 17.30 9.13
C ASN A 100 -11.60 18.37 10.05
N ASN A 101 -10.91 19.49 10.27
CA ASN A 101 -11.43 20.53 11.16
C ASN A 101 -12.49 21.34 10.41
N HIS A 102 -13.75 21.13 10.80
CA HIS A 102 -14.89 21.89 10.31
C HIS A 102 -15.32 22.91 11.37
N PRO A 103 -15.84 24.08 10.97
CA PRO A 103 -16.38 25.07 11.89
C PRO A 103 -17.62 24.57 12.66
#